data_AF-A0A0C3K966-F1
#
_entry.id   AF-A0A0C3K966-F1
#
_cell.length_a   1.000
_cell.length_b   1.000
_cell.length_c   1.000
_cell.angle_alpha   90.00
_cell.angle_beta   90.00
_cell.angle_gamma   90.00
#
_symmetry.space_group_name_H-M   'P 1'
#
loop_
_entity.id
_entity.type
_entity.pdbx_description
1 polymer ?
#
loop_
_entity_poly.entity_id
_entity_poly.type
_entity_poly.pdbx_seq_one_letter_code
_entity_poly.pdbx_strand_id
1 'polypeptide(L)'
;MSKYAPHHRSAPRATSSTICQKCLQTGHFTYECKSPRPYVSRPSRTQMMENPKLLAKLKADGKPSVEVPEEFTRKYVFCEP
;
A
#
# COMPACT_ATOMS: atom_id res chain seq x y z
N MET A 1 -48.73 4.43 -1.90
CA MET A 1 -47.40 5.05 -2.13
C MET A 1 -46.43 3.94 -2.54
N SER A 2 -45.75 4.04 -3.69
CA SER A 2 -44.98 2.94 -4.26
C SER A 2 -43.69 2.68 -3.46
N LYS A 3 -43.38 1.39 -3.22
CA LYS A 3 -42.16 0.94 -2.52
C LYS A 3 -40.86 1.19 -3.32
N TYR A 4 -41.01 1.61 -4.57
CA TYR A 4 -39.93 1.88 -5.52
C TYR A 4 -39.65 3.38 -5.70
N ALA A 5 -40.41 4.26 -5.03
CA ALA A 5 -40.12 5.68 -5.05
C ALA A 5 -38.80 5.91 -4.29
N PRO A 6 -37.78 6.56 -4.89
CA PRO A 6 -36.53 6.84 -4.20
C PRO A 6 -36.83 7.75 -3.01
N HIS A 7 -36.69 7.21 -1.81
CA HIS A 7 -36.65 8.02 -0.60
C HIS A 7 -35.48 8.99 -0.75
N HIS A 8 -35.75 10.30 -0.71
CA HIS A 8 -34.70 11.31 -0.74
C HIS A 8 -33.76 11.01 0.44
N ARG A 9 -32.57 10.48 0.15
CA ARG A 9 -31.52 10.35 1.14
C ARG A 9 -30.76 11.65 1.06
N SER A 10 -30.73 12.40 2.16
CA SER A 10 -29.86 13.56 2.30
C SER A 10 -28.44 13.15 1.89
N ALA A 11 -27.81 13.96 1.03
CA ALA A 11 -26.45 13.69 0.57
C ALA A 11 -25.52 13.44 1.78
N PRO A 12 -24.66 12.40 1.74
CA PRO A 12 -23.77 12.11 2.84
C PRO A 12 -22.84 13.30 3.06
N ARG A 13 -22.83 13.86 4.26
CA ARG A 13 -21.84 14.86 4.65
C ARG A 13 -20.52 14.16 4.95
N ALA A 14 -19.40 14.79 4.57
CA ALA A 14 -18.08 14.26 4.87
C ALA A 14 -17.90 14.18 6.39
N THR A 15 -17.38 13.05 6.86
CA THR A 15 -16.99 12.87 8.26
C THR A 15 -15.54 13.32 8.44
N SER A 16 -15.12 13.59 9.67
CA SER A 16 -13.71 13.90 9.97
C SER A 16 -12.74 12.78 9.58
N SER A 17 -13.23 11.54 9.43
CA SER A 17 -12.47 10.38 8.94
C SER A 17 -12.48 10.21 7.42
N THR A 18 -13.27 10.98 6.69
CA THR A 18 -13.35 10.87 5.22
C THR A 18 -12.07 11.39 4.60
N ILE A 19 -11.29 10.53 3.95
CA ILE A 19 -10.04 10.89 3.26
C ILE A 19 -10.32 11.23 1.80
N CYS A 20 -9.84 12.39 1.36
CA CYS A 20 -9.91 12.83 -0.03
C CYS A 20 -8.81 12.15 -0.87
N GLN A 21 -9.20 11.48 -1.96
CA GLN A 21 -8.23 10.79 -2.83
C GLN A 21 -7.37 11.75 -3.69
N LYS A 22 -7.79 13.02 -3.82
CA LYS A 22 -7.03 14.02 -4.61
C LYS A 22 -5.87 14.60 -3.82
N CYS A 23 -6.09 15.01 -2.57
CA CYS A 23 -5.09 15.70 -1.76
C CYS A 23 -4.60 14.92 -0.53
N LEU A 24 -5.17 13.74 -0.28
CA LEU A 24 -4.85 12.86 0.85
C LEU A 24 -5.13 13.49 2.23
N GLN A 25 -5.89 14.59 2.29
CA GLN A 25 -6.36 15.21 3.54
C GLN A 25 -7.73 14.65 3.95
N THR A 26 -8.04 14.77 5.24
CA THR A 26 -9.34 14.36 5.78
C THR A 26 -10.37 15.50 5.75
N GLY A 27 -11.64 15.16 5.95
CA GLY A 27 -12.73 16.11 6.21
C GLY A 27 -13.54 16.54 4.99
N HIS A 28 -13.23 16.05 3.79
CA HIS A 28 -14.00 16.37 2.58
C HIS A 28 -13.95 15.24 1.55
N PHE A 29 -14.92 15.23 0.63
CA PHE A 29 -14.91 14.32 -0.51
C PHE A 29 -14.11 14.89 -1.68
N THR A 30 -13.68 14.00 -2.58
CA THR A 30 -12.85 14.35 -3.74
C THR A 30 -13.48 15.42 -4.66
N TYR A 31 -14.81 15.50 -4.73
CA TYR A 31 -15.52 16.47 -5.57
C TYR A 31 -15.56 17.89 -4.98
N GLU A 32 -15.38 18.05 -3.67
CA GLU A 32 -15.28 19.36 -2.98
C GLU A 32 -13.82 19.85 -2.88
N CYS A 33 -12.85 19.03 -3.29
CA CYS A 33 -11.44 19.28 -3.07
C CYS A 33 -10.90 20.43 -3.95
N LYS A 34 -10.49 21.52 -3.30
CA LYS A 34 -9.88 22.71 -3.93
C LYS A 34 -8.35 22.69 -3.92
N SER A 35 -7.72 21.87 -3.08
CA SER A 35 -6.26 21.78 -2.98
C SER A 35 -5.63 21.08 -4.19
N PRO A 36 -4.42 21.50 -4.60
CA PRO A 36 -3.69 20.82 -5.66
C PRO A 36 -3.29 19.40 -5.23
N ARG A 37 -3.05 18.51 -6.20
CA ARG A 37 -2.56 17.15 -5.93
C ARG A 37 -1.12 17.23 -5.42
N PRO A 38 -0.82 16.81 -4.18
CA PRO A 38 0.55 16.77 -3.70
C PRO A 38 1.32 15.71 -4.48
N TYR A 39 2.54 16.05 -4.92
CA TYR A 39 3.45 15.06 -5.46
C TYR A 39 4.09 14.31 -4.30
N VAL A 40 3.67 13.06 -4.10
CA VAL A 40 4.27 12.17 -3.11
C VAL A 40 5.22 11.24 -3.84
N SER A 41 6.52 11.30 -3.50
CA SER A 41 7.49 10.35 -4.05
C SER A 41 7.14 8.96 -3.55
N ARG A 42 6.94 8.04 -4.49
CA ARG A 42 6.85 6.61 -4.20
C ARG A 42 8.25 6.04 -4.36
N PRO A 43 8.92 5.62 -3.28
CA PRO A 43 10.25 5.04 -3.40
C PRO A 43 10.19 3.80 -4.29
N SER A 44 11.21 3.61 -5.11
CA SER A 44 11.33 2.37 -5.88
C SER A 44 11.47 1.16 -4.95
N ARG A 45 11.23 -0.04 -5.47
CA ARG A 45 11.44 -1.27 -4.68
C ARG A 45 12.88 -1.37 -4.14
N THR A 46 13.88 -0.93 -4.90
CA THR A 46 15.28 -0.90 -4.45
C THR A 46 15.50 0.11 -3.33
N GLN A 47 15.01 1.35 -3.49
CA GLN A 47 15.05 2.38 -2.44
C GLN A 47 14.32 1.95 -1.17
N MET A 48 13.24 1.16 -1.30
CA MET A 48 12.56 0.59 -0.14
C MET A 48 13.45 -0.41 0.61
N MET A 49 14.12 -1.30 -0.10
CA MET A 49 15.03 -2.30 0.49
C MET A 49 16.29 -1.68 1.09
N GLU A 50 16.73 -0.52 0.61
CA GLU A 50 17.88 0.21 1.15
C GLU A 50 17.58 0.87 2.51
N ASN A 51 16.30 0.99 2.91
CA ASN A 51 15.95 1.62 4.17
C ASN A 51 16.46 0.80 5.38
N PRO A 52 17.33 1.36 6.23
CA PRO A 52 17.94 0.61 7.34
C PRO A 52 16.90 0.12 8.35
N LYS A 53 15.80 0.87 8.52
CA LYS A 53 14.67 0.50 9.39
C LYS A 53 13.91 -0.73 8.87
N LEU A 54 13.73 -0.84 7.55
CA LEU A 54 13.04 -1.98 6.94
C LEU A 54 13.96 -3.21 6.93
N LEU A 55 15.25 -3.02 6.64
CA LEU A 55 16.26 -4.07 6.73
C LEU A 55 16.38 -4.65 8.14
N ALA A 56 16.37 -3.80 9.18
CA ALA A 56 16.42 -4.26 10.56
C ALA A 56 15.22 -5.16 10.92
N LYS A 57 14.01 -4.79 10.46
CA LYS A 57 12.80 -5.61 10.64
C LYS A 57 12.91 -6.94 9.90
N LEU A 58 13.27 -6.91 8.62
CA LEU A 58 13.46 -8.12 7.81
C LEU A 58 14.50 -9.09 8.39
N LYS A 59 15.58 -8.56 9.00
CA LYS A 59 16.60 -9.37 9.69
C LYS A 59 16.09 -9.94 11.01
N ALA A 60 15.27 -9.19 11.75
CA ALA A 60 14.66 -9.66 12.99
C ALA A 60 13.61 -10.76 12.74
N ASP A 61 12.85 -10.64 11.65
CA ASP A 61 11.91 -11.64 11.15
C ASP A 61 12.63 -12.82 10.46
N GLY A 62 13.88 -13.11 10.84
CA GLY A 62 14.91 -13.90 10.14
C GLY A 62 14.62 -15.39 9.88
N LYS A 63 13.38 -15.78 9.69
CA LYS A 63 12.96 -17.07 9.13
C LYS A 63 12.12 -16.77 7.88
N PRO A 64 12.64 -16.95 6.65
CA PRO A 64 11.76 -17.09 5.50
C PRO A 64 10.76 -18.21 5.82
N SER A 65 9.46 -17.95 5.68
CA SER A 65 8.40 -18.91 6.02
C SER A 65 8.40 -20.18 5.16
N VAL A 66 9.26 -20.21 4.14
CA VAL A 66 9.43 -21.34 3.23
C VAL A 66 10.83 -21.90 3.48
N GLU A 67 10.87 -23.08 4.07
CA GLU A 67 12.07 -23.91 4.09
C GLU A 67 12.46 -24.19 2.64
N VAL A 68 13.60 -23.64 2.20
CA VAL A 68 14.10 -23.88 0.85
C VAL A 68 14.55 -25.35 0.80
N PRO A 69 13.92 -26.21 -0.02
CA PRO A 69 14.37 -27.59 -0.14
C PRO A 69 15.82 -27.65 -0.59
N GLU A 70 16.58 -28.62 -0.09
CA GLU A 70 18.02 -28.76 -0.36
C GLU A 70 18.34 -28.82 -1.86
N GLU A 71 17.37 -29.26 -2.69
CA GLU A 71 17.43 -29.30 -4.15
C GLU A 71 17.65 -27.93 -4.82
N PHE A 72 17.21 -26.83 -4.18
CA PHE A 72 17.36 -25.48 -4.70
C PHE A 72 18.66 -24.81 -4.25
N THR A 73 19.35 -25.38 -3.26
CA THR A 73 20.69 -24.96 -2.89
C THR A 73 21.66 -25.52 -3.92
N ARG A 74 21.88 -24.77 -5.00
CA ARG A 74 22.81 -25.13 -6.08
C ARG A 74 24.19 -25.37 -5.48
N LYS A 75 24.52 -26.64 -5.24
CA LYS A 75 25.91 -27.11 -5.20
C LYS A 75 26.40 -26.85 -6.61
N TYR A 76 27.08 -25.72 -6.81
CA TYR A 76 27.80 -25.44 -8.05
C TYR A 76 28.68 -26.65 -8.31
N VAL A 77 28.22 -27.54 -9.18
CA VAL A 77 29.10 -28.51 -9.82
C VAL A 77 29.89 -27.65 -10.78
N PHE A 78 31.03 -27.19 -10.29
CA PHE A 78 32.09 -26.61 -11.08
C PHE A 78 32.38 -27.66 -12.15
N CYS A 79 31.86 -27.46 -13.36
CA CYS A 79 32.26 -28.25 -14.50
C CYS A 79 33.68 -27.79 -14.80
N GLU A 80 34.66 -28.58 -14.37
CA GLU A 80 36.08 -28.37 -14.62
C GLU A 80 36.61 -29.61 -15.35
N PRO A 81 37.57 -29.48 -16.29
CA PRO A 81 37.82 -28.41 -17.25
C PRO A 81 37.16 -28.64 -18.63
#